data_AF-A0A414PLR3-F1
#
_entry.id   AF-A0A414PLR3-F1
#
_cell.length_a   1.000
_cell.length_b   1.000
_cell.length_c   1.000
_cell.angle_alpha   90.00
_cell.angle_beta   90.00
_cell.angle_gamma   90.00
#
_symmetry.space_group_name_H-M   'P 1'
#
loop_
_entity.id
_entity.type
_entity.pdbx_description
1 polymer ?
#
loop_
_entity_poly.entity_id
_entity_poly.type
_entity_poly.pdbx_seq_one_letter_code
_entity_poly.pdbx_strand_id
1 'polypeptide(L)'
;LELGIGRAEEPFEGIGRGTLNIEGLPVYRDRAGGIGTPTSDNERTKMGLETRRILAIVNGYNGREGLAEAAGMIQELLRKYADSDGGTILYFE
;
A
#
# COMPACT_ATOMS: atom_id res chain seq x y z
N LEU A 1 10.73 -2.12 -0.15
CA LEU A 1 9.52 -2.46 0.61
C LEU A 1 9.59 -3.95 0.87
N GLU A 2 9.27 -4.40 2.08
CA GLU A 2 9.23 -5.81 2.43
C GLU A 2 7.85 -6.16 2.99
N LEU A 3 7.35 -7.35 2.66
CA LEU A 3 6.13 -7.90 3.28
C LEU A 3 6.55 -8.78 4.45
N GLY A 4 6.03 -8.46 5.64
CA GLY A 4 6.27 -9.22 6.86
C GLY A 4 4.99 -9.44 7.65
N ILE A 5 5.15 -9.90 8.90
CA ILE A 5 4.06 -10.17 9.83
C ILE A 5 4.11 -9.14 10.96
N GLY A 6 2.95 -8.62 11.37
CA GLY A 6 2.81 -7.73 12.53
C GLY A 6 3.22 -8.40 13.83
N ARG A 7 3.97 -7.68 14.67
CA ARG A 7 4.42 -8.18 15.97
C ARG A 7 3.47 -7.73 17.07
N ALA A 8 3.43 -8.49 18.18
CA ALA A 8 2.73 -8.07 19.38
C ALA A 8 3.22 -6.69 19.83
N GLU A 9 2.30 -5.82 20.22
CA GLU A 9 2.58 -4.44 20.67
C GLU A 9 3.34 -3.56 19.65
N GLU A 10 3.34 -3.93 18.37
CA GLU A 10 3.96 -3.11 17.34
C GLU A 10 3.18 -1.80 17.13
N PRO A 11 3.83 -0.61 17.25
CA PRO A 11 3.16 0.65 17.03
C PRO A 11 2.64 0.78 15.59
N PHE A 12 1.33 0.96 15.44
CA PHE A 12 0.71 1.23 14.16
C PHE A 12 -0.50 2.16 14.33
N GLU A 13 -0.46 3.33 13.70
CA GLU A 13 -1.55 4.30 13.72
C GLU A 13 -2.23 4.29 12.35
N GLY A 14 -3.46 3.78 12.31
CA GLY A 14 -4.23 3.66 11.07
C GLY A 14 -4.85 4.99 10.66
N ILE A 15 -4.91 5.24 9.35
CA ILE A 15 -5.46 6.49 8.82
C ILE A 15 -6.90 6.70 9.29
N GLY A 16 -7.15 7.73 10.09
CA GLY A 16 -8.46 8.04 10.67
C GLY A 16 -9.01 6.96 11.63
N ARG A 17 -8.18 6.01 12.08
CA ARG A 17 -8.56 4.90 12.96
C ARG A 17 -7.83 4.90 14.30
N GLY A 18 -6.81 5.75 14.47
CA GLY A 18 -5.96 5.76 15.66
C GLY A 18 -5.11 4.50 15.77
N THR A 19 -4.67 4.15 16.97
CA THR A 19 -3.82 2.98 17.21
C THR A 19 -4.55 1.67 16.91
N LEU A 20 -3.91 0.79 16.13
CA LEU A 20 -4.44 -0.52 15.76
C LEU A 20 -3.51 -1.64 16.23
N ASN A 21 -4.09 -2.75 16.69
CA ASN A 21 -3.34 -4.00 16.84
C ASN A 21 -3.19 -4.67 15.48
N ILE A 22 -1.93 -4.85 15.06
CA ILE A 22 -1.57 -5.48 13.79
C ILE A 22 -0.93 -6.86 13.96
N GLU A 23 -0.86 -7.39 15.18
CA GLU A 23 -0.25 -8.69 15.48
C GLU A 23 -0.81 -9.79 14.59
N GLY A 24 0.09 -10.55 13.94
CA GLY A 24 -0.28 -11.66 13.06
C GLY A 24 -0.81 -11.25 11.68
N LEU A 25 -1.02 -9.95 11.42
CA LEU A 25 -1.46 -9.48 10.10
C LEU A 25 -0.28 -9.35 9.12
N PRO A 26 -0.53 -9.45 7.79
CA PRO A 26 0.44 -9.01 6.80
C PRO A 26 0.69 -7.50 6.92
N VAL A 27 1.96 -7.10 6.90
CA VAL A 27 2.38 -5.71 7.04
C VAL A 27 3.42 -5.40 5.98
N TYR A 28 3.13 -4.39 5.16
CA TYR A 28 4.08 -3.75 4.27
C TYR A 28 4.98 -2.82 5.07
N ARG A 29 6.30 -2.94 4.89
CA ARG A 29 7.30 -2.30 5.73
C ARG A 29 8.37 -1.59 4.92
N ASP A 30 8.77 -0.45 5.43
CA ASP A 30 10.02 0.22 5.07
C ASP A 30 11.03 0.09 6.23
N ARG A 31 12.16 0.80 6.14
CA ARG A 31 13.19 0.79 7.19
C ARG A 31 12.74 1.45 8.50
N ALA A 32 11.69 2.27 8.47
CA ALA A 32 11.18 2.97 9.65
C ALA A 32 10.06 2.20 10.35
N GLY A 33 9.34 1.32 9.64
CA GLY A 33 8.34 0.43 10.24
C GLY A 33 7.22 0.05 9.28
N GLY A 34 6.09 -0.38 9.83
CA GLY A 34 4.87 -0.64 9.06
C GLY A 34 4.36 0.62 8.35
N ILE A 35 3.97 0.48 7.09
CA ILE A 35 3.35 1.54 6.28
C ILE A 35 1.89 1.23 5.95
N GLY A 36 1.52 -0.05 5.97
CA GLY A 36 0.18 -0.49 5.64
C GLY A 36 -0.02 -1.97 5.91
N THR A 37 -1.24 -2.34 6.24
CA THR A 37 -1.76 -3.70 6.18
C THR A 37 -2.75 -3.76 5.01
N PRO A 38 -3.19 -4.95 4.58
CA PRO A 38 -4.22 -5.03 3.55
C PRO A 38 -5.57 -4.39 3.90
N THR A 39 -5.78 -3.99 5.17
CA THR A 39 -7.04 -3.43 5.67
C THR A 39 -6.91 -2.01 6.22
N SER A 40 -5.69 -1.48 6.36
CA SER A 40 -5.45 -0.11 6.82
C SER A 40 -4.04 0.37 6.46
N ASP A 41 -3.94 1.61 5.99
CA ASP A 41 -2.66 2.30 5.83
C ASP A 41 -2.27 3.04 7.12
N ASN A 42 -0.97 3.35 7.25
CA ASN A 42 -0.42 4.07 8.40
C ASN A 42 -0.47 5.59 8.19
N GLU A 43 -0.81 6.38 9.22
CA GLU A 43 -0.84 7.85 9.18
C GLU A 43 0.50 8.46 8.72
N ARG A 44 1.64 7.86 9.08
CA ARG A 44 2.98 8.33 8.68
C ARG A 44 3.17 8.38 7.17
N THR A 45 2.56 7.47 6.42
CA THR A 45 2.72 7.33 4.96
C THR A 45 1.48 7.74 4.17
N LYS A 46 0.55 8.43 4.83
CA LYS A 46 -0.64 9.02 4.22
C LYS A 46 -0.26 10.05 3.16
N MET A 47 -1.04 10.10 2.08
CA MET A 47 -0.88 11.12 1.04
C MET A 47 -1.28 12.50 1.57
N GLY A 48 -0.45 13.50 1.28
CA GLY A 48 -0.70 14.93 1.51
C GLY A 48 -0.80 15.73 0.21
N LEU A 49 -1.07 17.04 0.31
CA LEU A 49 -1.19 17.93 -0.86
C LEU A 49 0.13 18.07 -1.64
N GLU A 50 1.23 17.85 -0.95
CA GLU A 50 2.60 17.87 -1.46
C GLU A 50 3.06 16.53 -2.03
N THR A 51 2.26 15.46 -1.93
CA THR A 51 2.63 14.15 -2.48
C THR A 51 2.75 14.23 -4.01
N ARG A 52 3.91 13.81 -4.55
CA ARG A 52 4.19 13.78 -6.00
C ARG A 52 4.61 12.41 -6.52
N ARG A 53 4.88 11.47 -5.62
CA ARG A 53 5.25 10.10 -5.95
C ARG A 53 4.40 9.18 -5.10
N ILE A 54 3.81 8.19 -5.73
CA ILE A 54 2.97 7.22 -5.06
C ILE A 54 3.53 5.82 -5.29
N LEU A 55 3.23 4.94 -4.34
CA LEU A 55 3.39 3.51 -4.47
C LEU A 55 2.01 2.89 -4.28
N ALA A 56 1.49 2.22 -5.32
CA ALA A 56 0.24 1.48 -5.23
C ALA A 56 0.55 -0.01 -5.03
N ILE A 57 -0.16 -0.66 -4.12
CA ILE A 57 0.00 -2.08 -3.82
C ILE A 57 -1.36 -2.75 -4.03
N VAL A 58 -1.39 -3.79 -4.88
CA VAL A 58 -2.61 -4.56 -5.17
C VAL A 58 -2.42 -5.98 -4.66
N ASN A 59 -3.27 -6.39 -3.72
CA ASN A 59 -3.25 -7.74 -3.15
C ASN A 59 -4.20 -8.66 -3.94
N GLY A 60 -3.66 -9.68 -4.58
CA GLY A 60 -4.43 -10.70 -5.30
C GLY A 60 -4.85 -11.86 -4.42
N TYR A 61 -5.88 -11.69 -3.58
CA TYR A 61 -6.35 -12.75 -2.68
C TYR A 61 -6.97 -13.95 -3.41
N ASN A 62 -7.46 -13.75 -4.62
CA ASN A 62 -7.92 -14.77 -5.56
C ASN A 62 -6.78 -15.26 -6.49
N GLY A 63 -5.52 -14.99 -6.15
CA GLY A 63 -4.38 -15.27 -7.01
C GLY A 63 -4.15 -14.16 -8.03
N ARG A 64 -3.75 -14.55 -9.26
CA ARG A 64 -3.32 -13.59 -10.30
C ARG A 64 -4.46 -12.99 -11.12
N GLU A 65 -5.64 -13.61 -11.07
CA GLU A 65 -6.79 -13.18 -11.86
C GLU A 65 -7.21 -11.75 -11.48
N GLY A 66 -7.22 -10.84 -12.46
CA GLY A 66 -7.59 -9.43 -12.28
C GLY A 66 -6.44 -8.50 -11.89
N LEU A 67 -5.24 -9.01 -11.55
CA LEU A 67 -4.13 -8.16 -11.12
C LEU A 67 -3.60 -7.26 -12.23
N ALA A 68 -3.47 -7.80 -13.45
CA ALA A 68 -2.97 -7.03 -14.60
C ALA A 68 -3.96 -5.94 -15.01
N GLU A 69 -5.25 -6.27 -14.99
CA GLU A 69 -6.34 -5.34 -15.27
C GLU A 69 -6.40 -4.22 -14.23
N ALA A 70 -6.31 -4.55 -12.94
CA ALA A 70 -6.27 -3.57 -11.87
C ALA A 70 -5.03 -2.65 -11.97
N ALA A 71 -3.85 -3.22 -12.22
CA ALA A 71 -2.62 -2.45 -12.39
C ALA A 71 -2.70 -1.51 -13.61
N GLY A 72 -3.24 -2.00 -14.73
CA GLY A 72 -3.48 -1.20 -15.93
C GLY A 72 -4.45 -0.05 -15.69
N MET A 73 -5.58 -0.32 -15.01
CA MET A 73 -6.56 0.70 -14.65
C MET A 73 -5.95 1.78 -13.73
N ILE A 74 -5.15 1.40 -12.74
CA ILE A 74 -4.43 2.34 -11.87
C ILE A 74 -3.56 3.28 -12.72
N GLN A 75 -2.73 2.75 -13.61
CA GLN A 75 -1.88 3.58 -14.46
C GLN A 75 -2.70 4.51 -15.37
N GLU A 76 -3.77 4.00 -16.00
CA GLU A 76 -4.63 4.80 -16.88
C GLU A 76 -5.25 5.98 -16.12
N LEU A 77 -5.85 5.72 -14.95
CA LEU A 77 -6.52 6.74 -14.16
C LEU A 77 -5.54 7.79 -13.63
N LEU A 78 -4.33 7.39 -13.22
CA LEU A 78 -3.30 8.32 -12.76
C LEU A 78 -2.78 9.21 -13.89
N ARG A 79 -2.58 8.67 -15.11
CA ARG A 79 -2.23 9.49 -16.28
C ARG A 79 -3.33 10.49 -16.58
N LYS A 80 -4.59 10.04 -16.55
CA LYS A 80 -5.75 10.85 -16.93
C LYS A 80 -6.06 11.98 -15.94
N TYR A 81 -5.93 11.71 -14.64
CA TYR A 81 -6.45 12.61 -13.61
C TYR A 81 -5.39 13.20 -12.67
N ALA A 82 -4.16 12.71 -12.71
CA ALA A 82 -3.10 13.12 -11.80
C ALA A 82 -1.78 13.49 -12.50
N ASP A 83 -1.79 13.70 -13.82
CA ASP A 83 -0.63 14.10 -14.63
C ASP A 83 0.60 13.19 -14.40
N SER A 84 0.33 11.89 -14.22
CA SER A 84 1.37 10.89 -14.02
C SER A 84 1.97 10.44 -15.36
N ASP A 85 3.22 10.00 -15.37
CA ASP A 85 3.80 9.20 -16.47
C ASP A 85 3.31 7.73 -16.44
N GLY A 86 2.59 7.37 -15.37
CA GLY A 86 2.06 6.05 -15.04
C GLY A 86 3.08 5.08 -14.45
N GLY A 87 4.35 5.48 -14.28
CA GLY A 87 5.34 4.70 -13.55
C GLY A 87 5.60 3.28 -14.08
N THR A 88 6.03 2.40 -13.17
CA THR A 88 6.41 1.01 -13.45
C THR A 88 5.53 0.03 -12.68
N ILE A 89 5.08 -1.04 -13.35
CA ILE A 89 4.39 -2.16 -12.72
C ILE A 89 5.38 -3.28 -12.43
N LEU A 90 5.35 -3.81 -11.21
CA LEU A 90 6.14 -4.96 -10.79
C LEU A 90 5.18 -6.04 -10.27
N TYR A 91 5.40 -7.28 -10.71
CA TYR A 91 4.68 -8.45 -10.23
C TYR A 91 5.59 -9.25 -9.30
N PHE A 92 5.01 -9.75 -8.21
CA PHE A 92 5.69 -10.57 -7.22
C PHE A 92 5.01 -11.95 -7.18
N GLU A 93 5.81 -13.00 -7.04
CA GLU A 93 5.35 -14.39 -6.90
C GLU A 93 5.38 -14.85 -5.44
#